data_AF-R5B0M8-F1
#
_entry.id   AF-R5B0M8-F1
#
_cell.length_a   1.000
_cell.length_b   1.000
_cell.length_c   1.000
_cell.angle_alpha   90.00
_cell.angle_beta   90.00
_cell.angle_gamma   90.00
#
_symmetry.space_group_name_H-M   'P 1'
#
loop_
_entity.id
_entity.type
_entity.pdbx_description
1 polymer ?
#
loop_
_entity_poly.entity_id
_entity_poly.type
_entity_poly.pdbx_seq_one_letter_code
_entity_poly.pdbx_strand_id
1 'polypeptide(L)'
;MSVKIYIVDDPILISFIEDNDLDGFKEYLDSVDTLLFGEPETFETEAEALAFCSGIGHGVDERAPVERFPLCSSEPEDLPFIEAIENY
;
A
#
# COMPACT_ATOMS: atom_id res chain seq x y z
N MET A 1 -10.60 3.03 16.79
CA MET A 1 -10.67 2.41 15.46
C MET A 1 -9.29 1.85 15.20
N SER A 2 -9.18 0.58 14.81
CA SER A 2 -7.89 -0.01 14.45
C SER A 2 -7.49 0.48 13.07
N VAL A 3 -6.25 0.94 12.91
CA VAL A 3 -5.67 1.34 11.62
C VAL A 3 -5.05 0.12 10.97
N LYS A 4 -5.37 -0.14 9.71
CA LYS A 4 -4.76 -1.22 8.93
C LYS A 4 -3.74 -0.65 7.97
N ILE A 5 -2.57 -1.26 7.86
CA ILE A 5 -1.54 -0.93 6.89
C ILE A 5 -1.35 -2.11 5.95
N TYR A 6 -1.52 -1.85 4.66
CA TYR A 6 -1.27 -2.81 3.59
C TYR A 6 0.07 -2.46 2.95
N ILE A 7 0.98 -3.43 2.86
CA ILE A 7 2.29 -3.21 2.23
C ILE A 7 2.20 -3.75 0.80
N VAL A 8 2.36 -2.85 -0.17
CA VAL A 8 2.46 -3.18 -1.59
C VAL A 8 3.94 -3.20 -1.96
N ASP A 9 4.45 -4.34 -2.43
CA ASP A 9 5.84 -4.50 -2.87
C ASP A 9 6.00 -4.60 -4.39
N ASP A 10 4.91 -4.46 -5.15
CA ASP A 10 4.94 -4.47 -6.60
C ASP A 10 5.20 -3.07 -7.17
N PRO A 11 6.29 -2.85 -7.93
CA PRO A 11 6.66 -1.52 -8.42
C PRO A 11 5.65 -0.92 -9.40
N ILE A 12 4.85 -1.74 -10.11
CA ILE A 12 3.82 -1.25 -11.03
C ILE A 12 2.63 -0.74 -10.23
N LEU A 13 2.17 -1.52 -9.25
CA LEU A 13 1.12 -1.10 -8.32
C LEU A 13 1.50 0.18 -7.56
N ILE A 14 2.75 0.27 -7.09
CA ILE A 14 3.27 1.46 -6.43
C ILE A 14 3.21 2.68 -7.36
N SER A 15 3.62 2.52 -8.62
CA SER A 15 3.53 3.61 -9.61
C SER A 15 2.10 4.11 -9.80
N PHE A 16 1.11 3.20 -9.84
CA PHE A 16 -0.30 3.60 -9.94
C PHE A 16 -0.80 4.33 -8.69
N ILE A 17 -0.34 3.93 -7.50
CA ILE A 17 -0.66 4.63 -6.25
C ILE A 17 -0.05 6.04 -6.26
N GLU A 18 1.22 6.18 -6.66
CA GLU A 18 1.91 7.47 -6.75
C GLU A 18 1.28 8.43 -7.78
N ASP A 19 0.83 7.91 -8.94
CA ASP A 19 0.08 8.68 -9.95
C ASP A 19 -1.40 8.89 -9.57
N ASN A 20 -1.86 8.31 -8.45
CA ASN A 20 -3.26 8.29 -8.01
C ASN A 20 -4.21 7.72 -9.09
N ASP A 21 -3.74 6.74 -9.86
CA ASP A 21 -4.44 6.07 -10.94
C ASP A 21 -5.07 4.76 -10.46
N LEU A 22 -6.22 4.89 -9.81
CA LEU A 22 -6.99 3.76 -9.29
C LEU A 22 -7.53 2.85 -10.41
N ASP A 23 -7.91 3.41 -11.55
CA ASP A 23 -8.43 2.65 -12.68
C ASP A 23 -7.34 1.73 -13.25
N GLY A 24 -6.14 2.27 -13.48
CA GLY A 24 -4.96 1.49 -13.89
C GLY A 24 -4.56 0.43 -12.86
N PHE A 25 -4.63 0.76 -11.57
CA PHE A 25 -4.37 -0.19 -10.47
C PHE A 25 -5.31 -1.40 -10.52
N LYS A 26 -6.61 -1.17 -10.71
CA LYS A 26 -7.62 -2.23 -10.80
C LYS A 26 -7.50 -3.06 -12.07
N GLU A 27 -7.25 -2.44 -13.22
CA GLU A 27 -7.00 -3.17 -14.47
C GLU A 27 -5.76 -4.06 -14.35
N TYR A 28 -4.70 -3.57 -13.71
CA TYR A 28 -3.50 -4.36 -13.49
C TYR A 28 -3.76 -5.53 -12.52
N LEU A 29 -4.46 -5.28 -11.41
CA LEU A 29 -4.93 -6.33 -10.50
C LEU A 29 -5.69 -7.43 -11.26
N ASP A 30 -6.71 -7.08 -12.05
CA ASP A 30 -7.52 -8.05 -12.81
C ASP A 30 -6.70 -8.77 -13.89
N SER A 31 -5.71 -8.08 -14.46
CA SER A 31 -4.82 -8.65 -15.48
C SER A 31 -3.76 -9.60 -14.90
N VAL A 32 -3.44 -9.52 -13.60
CA VAL A 32 -2.45 -10.39 -12.97
C VAL A 32 -3.17 -11.45 -12.13
N ASP A 33 -2.92 -12.71 -12.43
CA ASP A 33 -3.62 -13.85 -11.80
C ASP A 33 -3.00 -14.28 -10.45
N THR A 34 -1.81 -13.76 -10.10
CA THR A 34 -0.98 -14.24 -8.99
C THR A 34 -0.32 -13.13 -8.18
N LEU A 35 -1.02 -12.01 -7.96
CA LEU A 35 -0.55 -11.04 -6.97
C LEU A 35 -0.76 -11.61 -5.57
N LEU A 36 0.31 -11.62 -4.77
CA LEU A 36 0.30 -12.06 -3.39
C LEU A 36 0.39 -10.84 -2.50
N PHE A 37 -0.75 -10.39 -1.98
CA PHE A 37 -0.78 -9.37 -0.95
C PHE A 37 -0.50 -10.00 0.41
N GLY A 38 0.41 -9.39 1.17
CA GLY A 38 0.63 -9.76 2.56
C GLY A 38 -0.59 -9.46 3.44
N GLU A 39 -0.68 -10.11 4.60
CA GLU A 39 -1.69 -9.74 5.59
C GLU A 39 -1.47 -8.29 6.05
N PRO A 40 -2.54 -7.48 6.19
CA PRO A 40 -2.41 -6.11 6.66
C PRO A 40 -1.99 -6.08 8.13
N GLU A 41 -1.03 -5.21 8.45
CA GLU A 41 -0.64 -4.94 9.82
C GLU A 41 -1.68 -4.05 10.48
N THR A 42 -2.19 -4.46 11.65
CA THR A 42 -3.24 -3.72 12.36
C THR A 42 -2.69 -3.05 13.61
N PHE A 43 -2.91 -1.75 13.72
CA PHE A 43 -2.45 -0.92 14.83
C PHE A 43 -3.64 -0.37 15.62
N GLU A 44 -3.46 -0.19 16.92
CA GLU A 44 -4.50 0.39 17.79
C GLU A 44 -4.53 1.92 17.67
N THR A 45 -3.42 2.54 17.25
CA THR A 45 -3.28 3.98 17.12
C THR A 45 -2.70 4.41 15.77
N GLU A 46 -3.14 5.56 15.28
CA GLU A 46 -2.59 6.20 14.07
C GLU A 46 -1.09 6.54 14.23
N ALA A 47 -0.67 6.92 15.44
CA ALA A 47 0.73 7.23 15.72
C ALA A 47 1.65 6.01 15.54
N GLU A 48 1.21 4.82 15.95
CA GLU A 48 1.96 3.57 15.73
C GLU A 48 2.00 3.19 14.25
N ALA A 49 0.87 3.33 13.56
CA ALA A 49 0.77 3.10 12.12
C ALA A 49 1.73 4.01 11.34
N LEU A 50 1.74 5.31 11.64
CA LEU A 50 2.57 6.30 10.97
C LEU A 50 4.06 6.12 11.30
N ALA A 51 4.39 5.70 12.52
CA ALA A 51 5.74 5.30 12.89
C ALA A 51 6.21 4.06 12.12
N PHE A 52 5.32 3.09 11.89
CA PHE A 52 5.60 1.91 11.08
C PHE A 52 5.82 2.28 9.59
N CYS A 53 4.94 3.10 9.00
CA CYS A 53 5.13 3.61 7.64
C CYS A 53 6.46 4.35 7.48
N SER A 54 6.80 5.21 8.45
CA SER A 54 8.09 5.93 8.48
C SER A 54 9.29 5.00 8.61
N GLY A 55 9.11 3.82 9.21
CA GLY A 55 10.13 2.80 9.38
C GLY A 55 10.40 1.96 8.13
N ILE A 56 9.40 1.75 7.25
CA ILE A 56 9.57 0.95 6.03
C ILE A 56 10.58 1.56 5.06
N GLY A 57 10.69 2.89 5.02
CA GLY A 57 11.71 3.60 4.24
C GLY A 57 13.04 3.82 4.95
N HIS A 58 13.17 3.45 6.24
CA HIS A 58 14.33 3.84 7.04
C HIS A 58 15.52 2.89 6.81
N GLY A 59 16.39 3.25 5.87
CA GLY A 59 17.63 2.52 5.55
C GLY A 59 17.71 1.99 4.12
N VAL A 60 16.66 2.21 3.32
CA VAL A 60 16.67 1.98 1.88
C VAL A 60 17.16 3.27 1.22
N ASP A 61 18.11 3.18 0.29
CA ASP A 61 18.69 4.32 -0.40
C ASP A 61 17.56 5.19 -0.99
N GLU A 62 17.44 6.46 -0.60
CA GLU A 62 16.37 7.39 -1.06
C GLU A 62 16.38 7.60 -2.59
N ARG A 63 17.40 7.08 -3.29
CA ARG A 63 17.53 7.07 -4.76
C ARG A 63 17.15 5.74 -5.41
N ALA A 64 16.85 4.71 -4.62
CA ALA A 64 16.35 3.44 -5.12
C ALA A 64 14.85 3.58 -5.43
N PRO A 65 14.34 2.89 -6.46
CA PRO A 65 12.90 2.78 -6.68
C PRO A 65 12.23 2.28 -5.40
N VAL A 66 11.06 2.82 -5.07
CA VAL A 66 10.29 2.42 -3.89
C VAL A 66 9.97 0.93 -4.02
N GLU A 67 10.65 0.10 -3.23
CA GLU A 67 10.43 -1.36 -3.24
C GLU A 67 9.19 -1.76 -2.44
N ARG A 68 8.71 -0.90 -1.54
CA ARG A 68 7.54 -1.15 -0.68
C ARG A 68 6.80 0.14 -0.36
N PHE A 69 5.50 0.17 -0.62
CA PHE A 69 4.61 1.29 -0.33
C PHE A 69 3.55 0.89 0.72
N PRO A 70 3.50 1.55 1.88
CA PRO A 70 2.46 1.29 2.87
C PRO A 70 1.20 2.12 2.60
N LEU A 71 0.08 1.45 2.33
CA LEU A 71 -1.27 2.04 2.26
C LEU A 71 -1.93 2.04 3.64
N CYS A 72 -2.40 3.19 4.09
CA CYS A 72 -2.98 3.36 5.42
C CYS A 72 -4.51 3.47 5.35
N SER A 73 -5.24 2.59 6.03
CA SER A 73 -6.71 2.67 6.07
C SER A 73 -7.26 3.90 6.81
N SER A 74 -6.39 4.64 7.50
CA SER A 74 -6.74 5.92 8.12
C SER A 74 -6.75 7.05 7.09
N GLU A 75 -6.05 6.89 5.97
CA GLU A 75 -5.96 7.87 4.90
C GLU A 75 -7.07 7.62 3.85
N PRO A 76 -7.92 8.62 3.57
CA PRO A 76 -9.04 8.43 2.66
C PRO A 76 -8.62 8.26 1.20
N GLU A 77 -7.41 8.70 0.84
CA GLU A 77 -6.84 8.53 -0.50
C GLU A 77 -6.38 7.08 -0.74
N ASP A 78 -5.96 6.38 0.32
CA ASP A 78 -5.50 4.99 0.25
C ASP A 78 -6.65 3.99 0.32
N LEU A 79 -7.77 4.34 0.96
CA LEU A 79 -8.99 3.52 1.05
C LEU A 79 -9.41 2.87 -0.28
N PRO A 80 -9.56 3.60 -1.40
CA PRO A 80 -9.97 2.98 -2.66
C PRO A 80 -9.01 1.92 -3.19
N PHE A 81 -7.70 2.07 -2.96
CA PHE A 81 -6.69 1.08 -3.33
C PHE A 81 -6.75 -0.13 -2.40
N ILE A 82 -6.91 0.10 -1.09
CA ILE A 82 -7.09 -0.95 -0.09
C ILE A 82 -8.33 -1.79 -0.42
N GLU A 83 -9.45 -1.15 -0.74
CA GLU A 83 -10.67 -1.85 -1.14
C GLU A 83 -10.46 -2.68 -2.41
N ALA A 84 -9.68 -2.18 -3.38
CA ALA A 84 -9.36 -2.93 -4.59
C ALA A 84 -8.55 -4.20 -4.27
N ILE A 85 -7.58 -4.10 -3.36
CA ILE A 85 -6.79 -5.24 -2.88
C ILE A 85 -7.66 -6.24 -2.10
N GLU A 86 -8.55 -5.76 -1.22
CA GLU A 86 -9.44 -6.65 -0.44
C GLU A 86 -10.50 -7.35 -1.29
N ASN A 87 -10.83 -6.82 -2.48
CA ASN A 87 -11.79 -7.42 -3.42
C ASN A 87 -11.14 -8.31 -4.50
N TYR A 88 -9.81 -8.35 -4.57
CA TYR A 88 -9.05 -9.23 -5.45
C TYR A 88 -8.93 -10.64 -4.84
#